data_AF-A0A8T6REZ1-F1
#
_entry.id   AF-A0A8T6REZ1-F1
#
_cell.length_a   1.000
_cell.length_b   1.000
_cell.length_c   1.000
_cell.angle_alpha   90.00
_cell.angle_beta   90.00
_cell.angle_gamma   90.00
#
_symmetry.space_group_name_H-M   'P 1'
#
loop_
_entity.id
_entity.type
_entity.pdbx_description
1 polymer ?
#
loop_
_entity_poly.entity_id
_entity_poly.type
_entity_poly.pdbx_seq_one_letter_code
_entity_poly.pdbx_strand_id
1 'polypeptide(L)' 'MIQMAEGLKWLQCPVCKKTIFWEVPNEALKRAKRFPVAVVISHQDHHFICYIDSHHQLADTEIAIAYLEGKSREE' A
#
# COMPACT_ATOMS: atom_id res chain seq x y z
N MET A 1 17.44 8.27 22.82
CA MET A 1 17.36 7.42 21.61
C MET A 1 15.93 7.48 21.13
N ILE A 2 15.68 8.05 19.95
CA ILE A 2 14.31 8.12 19.40
C ILE A 2 13.95 6.72 18.91
N GLN A 3 12.86 6.18 19.44
CA GLN A 3 12.32 4.85 19.18
C GLN A 3 11.75 4.79 17.75
N MET A 4 12.61 4.60 16.74
CA MET A 4 12.27 4.70 15.31
C MET A 4 11.72 3.41 14.67
N ALA A 5 11.22 2.43 15.43
CA ALA A 5 11.06 1.07 14.89
C ALA A 5 9.62 0.56 14.70
N GLU A 6 8.63 1.05 15.45
CA GLU A 6 7.27 0.50 15.39
C GLU A 6 6.40 1.29 14.40
N GLY A 7 6.46 0.94 13.12
CA GLY A 7 5.52 1.44 12.10
C GLY A 7 6.14 1.95 10.80
N LEU A 8 7.46 2.19 10.79
CA LEU A 8 8.19 2.55 9.58
C LEU A 8 8.41 1.29 8.73
N LYS A 9 7.78 1.23 7.57
CA LYS A 9 7.96 0.19 6.56
C LYS A 9 8.81 0.73 5.42
N TRP A 10 9.56 -0.15 4.77
CA TRP A 10 10.27 0.17 3.55
C TRP A 10 9.71 -0.68 2.40
N LEU A 11 9.73 -0.12 1.19
CA LEU A 11 9.45 -0.86 -0.04
C LEU A 11 10.22 -0.23 -1.21
N GLN A 12 10.34 -0.93 -2.33
CA GLN A 12 10.86 -0.36 -3.57
C GLN A 12 9.72 0.20 -4.39
N CYS A 13 9.81 1.47 -4.80
CA CYS A 13 8.83 2.08 -5.68
C CYS A 13 8.67 1.21 -6.94
N PRO A 14 7.46 0.72 -7.27
CA PRO A 14 7.28 -0.21 -8.38
C PRO A 14 7.62 0.44 -9.73
N VAL A 15 7.56 1.77 -9.81
CA VAL A 15 7.87 2.55 -11.02
C VAL A 15 9.39 2.79 -11.18
N CYS A 16 10.03 3.50 -10.24
CA CYS A 16 11.42 3.94 -10.40
C CYS A 16 12.47 3.11 -9.62
N LYS A 17 12.03 2.07 -8.89
CA LYS A 17 12.86 1.13 -8.10
C LYS A 17 13.65 1.73 -6.93
N LYS A 18 13.50 3.02 -6.65
CA LYS A 18 14.06 3.65 -5.45
C LYS A 18 13.41 3.10 -4.19
N THR A 19 14.21 2.87 -3.15
CA THR A 19 13.71 2.53 -1.81
C THR A 19 12.99 3.73 -1.22
N ILE A 20 11.78 3.51 -0.74
CA ILE A 20 11.01 4.49 0.01
C ILE A 20 10.79 3.97 1.43
N PHE A 21 10.71 4.89 2.37
CA PHE A 21 10.29 4.62 3.73
C PHE A 21 8.98 5.33 3.96
N TRP A 22 8.03 4.64 4.58
CA TRP A 22 6.70 5.17 4.83
C TRP A 22 6.15 4.65 6.13
N GLU A 23 5.23 5.41 6.72
CA GLU A 23 4.56 5.03 7.95
C GLU A 23 3.19 4.44 7.62
N VAL A 24 2.91 3.25 8.15
CA VAL A 24 1.60 2.62 8.00
C VAL A 24 0.56 3.43 8.78
N PRO A 25 -0.56 3.86 8.18
CA PRO A 25 -1.54 4.74 8.82
C PRO A 25 -2.43 3.97 9.83
N ASN A 26 -1.84 3.46 10.92
CA ASN A 26 -2.45 2.54 11.89
C ASN A 26 -3.80 3.04 12.43
N GLU A 27 -3.94 4.32 12.77
CA GLU A 27 -5.20 4.88 13.28
C GLU A 27 -6.31 4.89 12.23
N ALA A 28 -5.97 5.05 10.95
CA ALA A 28 -6.94 4.94 9.86
C ALA A 28 -7.34 3.48 9.62
N LEU A 29 -6.38 2.54 9.71
CA LEU A 29 -6.62 1.10 9.54
C LEU A 29 -7.61 0.54 10.57
N LYS A 30 -7.58 1.02 11.82
CA LYS A 30 -8.58 0.64 12.86
C LYS A 30 -10.03 0.91 12.46
N ARG A 31 -10.26 1.81 11.51
CA ARG A 31 -11.59 2.17 10.99
C ARG A 31 -11.93 1.47 9.66
N ALA A 32 -11.02 0.66 9.13
CA ALA A 32 -11.25 -0.07 7.89
C ALA A 32 -12.34 -1.15 8.10
N LYS A 33 -13.29 -1.23 7.17
CA LYS A 33 -14.40 -2.20 7.23
C LYS A 33 -14.01 -3.59 6.72
N ARG A 34 -12.98 -3.68 5.88
CA ARG A 34 -12.52 -4.90 5.20
C ARG A 34 -11.01 -4.84 4.98
N PHE A 35 -10.41 -6.01 4.93
CA PHE A 35 -9.00 -6.23 4.60
C PHE A 35 -8.89 -7.23 3.43
N PRO A 36 -7.82 -7.15 2.61
CA PRO A 36 -6.80 -6.11 2.65
C PRO A 36 -7.35 -4.74 2.24
N VAL A 37 -6.82 -3.68 2.84
CA VAL A 37 -7.23 -2.30 2.56
C VAL A 37 -6.24 -1.65 1.62
N ALA A 38 -6.75 -1.00 0.58
CA ALA A 38 -5.96 -0.23 -0.37
C ALA A 38 -5.51 1.09 0.27
N VAL A 39 -4.20 1.31 0.34
CA VAL A 39 -3.59 2.57 0.75
C VAL A 39 -2.86 3.17 -0.45
N VAL A 40 -3.29 4.35 -0.89
CA VAL A 40 -2.60 5.06 -1.98
C VAL A 40 -1.36 5.74 -1.41
N ILE A 41 -0.20 5.46 -1.99
CA ILE A 41 1.06 6.11 -1.67
C ILE A 41 1.49 6.96 -2.86
N SER A 42 1.89 8.19 -2.58
CA SER A 42 2.46 9.12 -3.55
C SER A 42 3.97 9.24 -3.31
N HIS A 43 4.78 8.95 -4.33
CA HIS A 43 6.23 9.14 -4.31
C HIS A 43 6.64 9.90 -5.57
N GLN A 44 6.95 11.20 -5.41
CA GLN A 44 7.13 12.13 -6.53
C GLN A 44 5.85 12.20 -7.37
N ASP A 45 5.93 11.95 -8.68
CA ASP A 45 4.82 11.82 -9.62
C ASP A 45 4.28 10.38 -9.73
N HIS A 46 4.85 9.41 -9.01
CA HIS A 46 4.38 8.02 -9.01
C HIS A 46 3.28 7.80 -7.97
N HIS A 47 2.17 7.23 -8.43
CA HIS A 47 1.06 6.80 -7.58
C HIS A 47 0.91 5.28 -7.64
N PHE A 48 0.98 4.63 -6.49
CA PHE A 48 0.82 3.19 -6.38
C PHE A 48 0.00 2.86 -5.14
N ILE A 49 -0.69 1.73 -5.19
CA ILE A 49 -1.52 1.22 -4.12
C ILE A 49 -0.71 0.17 -3.37
N CYS A 50 -0.75 0.26 -2.05
CA CYS A 50 -0.24 -0.75 -1.14
C CYS A 50 -1.42 -1.39 -0.42
N TYR A 51 -1.56 -2.70 -0.56
CA TYR A 51 -2.57 -3.47 0.14
C TYR A 51 -2.05 -3.83 1.52
N ILE A 52 -2.75 -3.39 2.56
CA ILE A 52 -2.41 -3.70 3.95
C ILE A 52 -3.37 -4.75 4.48
N ASP A 53 -2.84 -5.82 5.08
CA ASP A 53 -3.63 -6.91 5.66
C ASP A 53 -4.16 -6.58 7.07
N SER A 54 -4.92 -7.51 7.65
CA SER A 54 -5.49 -7.37 9.00
C SER A 54 -4.45 -7.39 10.12
N HIS A 55 -3.20 -7.77 9.83
CA HIS A 55 -2.06 -7.70 10.76
C HIS A 55 -1.21 -6.44 10.55
N HIS A 56 -1.73 -5.48 9.78
CA HIS A 56 -1.06 -4.23 9.40
C HIS A 56 0.28 -4.46 8.67
N GLN A 57 0.38 -5.57 7.94
CA GLN A 57 1.52 -5.88 7.09
C GLN A 57 1.22 -5.56 5.62
N LEU A 58 2.26 -5.25 4.87
CA LEU A 58 2.17 -5.09 3.42
C LEU A 58 1.90 -6.47 2.79
N ALA A 59 0.75 -6.61 2.14
CA ALA A 59 0.34 -7.81 1.43
C ALA A 59 0.78 -7.77 -0.04
N ASP A 60 0.57 -6.64 -0.71
CA ASP A 60 0.90 -6.47 -2.12
C ASP A 60 1.03 -4.99 -2.53
N THR A 61 1.58 -4.74 -3.71
CA THR A 61 1.74 -3.41 -4.32
C THR A 61 1.38 -3.41 -5.80
N GLU A 62 0.60 -2.41 -6.24
CA GLU A 62 0.24 -2.23 -7.65
C GLU A 62 0.38 -0.77 -8.08
N ILE A 63 0.63 -0.52 -9.37
CA ILE A 63 0.65 0.84 -9.91
C ILE A 63 -0.80 1.29 -10.11
N ALA A 64 -1.17 2.42 -9.51
CA ALA A 64 -2.57 2.86 -9.41
C ALA A 64 -3.26 3.11 -10.77
N ILE A 65 -2.46 3.33 -11.82
CA ILE A 65 -2.93 3.72 -13.16
C ILE A 65 -2.61 2.67 -14.24
N ALA A 66 -2.16 1.47 -13.86
CA ALA A 66 -1.73 0.43 -14.80
C ALA A 66 -2.68 -0.79 -14.78
N TYR A 67 -3.98 -0.56 -14.98
CA TYR A 67 -4.97 -1.65 -15.04
C TYR A 67 -5.43 -1.91 -16.47
N LEU A 68 -5.87 -3.15 -16.71
CA LEU A 68 -6.62 -3.54 -17.88
C LEU A 68 -8.00 -4.00 -17.42
N GLU A 69 -9.05 -3.59 -18.14
CA GLU A 69 -10.42 -3.99 -17.82
C GLU A 69 -10.68 -5.43 -18.31
N GLY A 70 -11.12 -6.28 -17.39
CA GLY A 70 -11.66 -7.61 -17.70
C GLY A 70 -13.19 -7.61 -17.70
N LYS A 71 -13.81 -8.55 -18.43
CA LYS A 71 -15.26 -8.78 -18.37
C LYS A 71 -15.55 -9.98 -17.46
N SER A 72 -16.50 -9.84 -16.54
CA SER A 72 -17.04 -10.98 -15.81
C SER A 72 -17.94 -11.83 -16.72
N ARG A 73 -18.03 -13.12 -16.43
CA ARG A 73 -19.11 -14.00 -16.90
C ARG A 73 -19.83 -14.53 -15.68
N GLU A 74 -21.14 -14.38 -15.66
CA GLU A 74 -22.00 -15.04 -14.68
C GLU A 74 -22.43 -16.40 -15.27
N GLU A 75 -22.41 -17.45 -14.45
CA GLU A 75 -23.01 -18.76 -14.77
C GLU A 75 -24.48 -18.81 -14.33
#